data_AF-A0AAV6D8P8-F1
#
_entry.id   AF-A0AAV6D8P8-F1
#
_cell.length_a   1.000
_cell.length_b   1.000
_cell.length_c   1.000
_cell.angle_alpha   90.00
_cell.angle_beta   90.00
_cell.angle_gamma   90.00
#
_symmetry.space_group_name_H-M   'P 1'
#
loop_
_entity.id
_entity.type
_entity.pdbx_description
1 polymer ?
#
loop_
_entity_poly.entity_id
_entity_poly.type
_entity_poly.pdbx_seq_one_letter_code
_entity_poly.pdbx_strand_id
1 'polypeptide(L)'
;MKKLFLICAALAIVAIKAQAQTDLIARIHFLGGDKISADTNSAAFANEFTSPEARALENQTFDKLSRTPFAWFKSKMPIGANDGTAQLRPLLDDLLKSEWIFEIRDANGSPEYTLAIHLSNERAQIWSKNLSALLQSWTGIGIAQDKADNWELKKHDAPNLFQFGHSGDWVVIDCGQDKLSLRKEILSIPDKIVPPETNWLSTDLNWPRLAQIFPALREFDFPKIQMQVVGRDANFHFNGKLILSQPLPPLEKWRMPTNAIHQPFISYTAVRGVAPWLEKQKWFQPFEPQPQPNQIFVWALPQIPFQTFAAEPVPNAGAALAQLDSNLSANTNWQSHFMMPMKSSLTNNQLSFTGVPFIAPNIRAMHEADGDFLVGGFFPNTPRSKPLPPELFEQLNQPNLVYYHWEITAERLKALPELSQLVLMVTSHQQLNGQSVAHQWLAKIGPTLGNCVTHATETSPTEISFTRKAPGGLTAIELLALANWFESPNFPAFDLRLPERPKLKMRPHPKILSAPMSSPAPAIPVPVQK
;
A
#
# COMPACT_ATOMS: atom_id res chain seq x y z
N MET A 1 9.03 0.87 -27.27
CA MET A 1 9.84 1.94 -26.65
C MET A 1 9.16 2.56 -25.40
N LYS A 2 8.68 1.78 -24.41
CA LYS A 2 8.03 2.32 -23.16
C LYS A 2 8.49 1.62 -21.87
N LYS A 3 9.71 1.06 -21.86
CA LYS A 3 10.25 0.24 -20.76
C LYS A 3 11.78 0.40 -20.61
N LEU A 4 12.33 1.62 -20.72
CA LEU A 4 13.76 1.90 -20.42
C LEU A 4 13.95 2.72 -19.14
N PHE A 5 12.87 3.08 -18.45
CA PHE A 5 12.85 4.04 -17.33
C PHE A 5 12.89 3.42 -15.94
N LEU A 6 13.08 2.10 -15.84
CA LEU A 6 12.83 1.32 -14.62
C LEU A 6 14.05 1.11 -13.70
N ILE A 7 15.28 1.47 -14.11
CA ILE A 7 16.50 1.30 -13.26
C ILE A 7 16.68 2.47 -12.31
N CYS A 8 16.39 3.70 -12.75
CA CYS A 8 16.35 4.88 -11.88
C CYS A 8 14.99 5.04 -11.16
N ALA A 9 14.14 4.00 -11.16
CA ALA A 9 12.75 4.10 -10.70
C ALA A 9 12.25 2.95 -9.81
N ALA A 10 13.08 1.93 -9.54
CA ALA A 10 13.01 1.27 -8.25
C ALA A 10 14.06 1.93 -7.36
N LEU A 11 13.61 2.88 -6.52
CA LEU A 11 13.95 3.01 -5.10
C LEU A 11 13.30 4.28 -4.52
N ALA A 12 12.61 4.07 -3.39
CA ALA A 12 12.05 4.98 -2.39
C ALA A 12 11.62 6.42 -2.76
N ILE A 13 10.35 6.66 -2.39
CA ILE A 13 9.45 7.83 -2.33
C ILE A 13 9.98 8.98 -1.41
N VAL A 14 9.47 10.24 -1.54
CA VAL A 14 9.14 11.25 -0.47
C VAL A 14 9.88 12.66 -0.34
N ALA A 15 9.47 13.80 -0.98
CA ALA A 15 10.07 15.19 -1.19
C ALA A 15 10.75 16.10 -0.14
N ILE A 16 10.95 17.41 -0.44
CA ILE A 16 10.32 18.59 0.24
C ILE A 16 9.58 19.63 -0.66
N LYS A 17 8.48 20.21 -0.10
CA LYS A 17 7.73 21.44 -0.48
C LYS A 17 8.26 22.28 -1.67
N ALA A 18 7.57 22.20 -2.80
CA ALA A 18 7.80 23.09 -3.93
C ALA A 18 6.95 24.37 -3.87
N GLN A 19 7.60 25.53 -4.02
CA GLN A 19 7.03 26.63 -4.81
C GLN A 19 6.57 26.04 -6.16
N ALA A 20 5.42 26.40 -6.73
CA ALA A 20 4.81 25.66 -7.85
C ALA A 20 5.69 25.57 -9.13
N GLN A 21 6.60 24.60 -9.12
CA GLN A 21 7.57 24.28 -10.16
C GLN A 21 6.85 23.33 -11.12
N THR A 22 6.37 23.87 -12.24
CA THR A 22 5.35 23.26 -13.11
C THR A 22 5.77 21.93 -13.75
N ASP A 23 7.08 21.64 -13.71
CA ASP A 23 7.79 20.48 -14.21
C ASP A 23 8.06 19.39 -13.16
N LEU A 24 7.73 19.60 -11.87
CA LEU A 24 8.00 18.60 -10.82
C LEU A 24 7.06 17.38 -10.93
N ILE A 25 7.67 16.19 -10.99
CA ILE A 25 6.98 14.89 -11.01
C ILE A 25 7.06 14.22 -9.63
N ALA A 26 8.25 14.19 -9.06
CA ALA A 26 8.48 13.73 -7.70
C ALA A 26 9.77 14.39 -7.20
N ARG A 27 9.74 15.05 -6.05
CA ARG A 27 10.96 15.25 -5.26
C ARG A 27 10.96 14.24 -4.14
N ILE A 28 12.14 13.96 -3.59
CA ILE A 28 12.40 13.04 -2.50
C ILE A 28 13.54 13.54 -1.59
N HIS A 29 13.39 13.46 -0.26
CA HIS A 29 14.41 13.63 0.79
C HIS A 29 14.13 12.68 1.96
N PHE A 30 15.14 11.93 2.36
CA PHE A 30 15.14 11.09 3.56
C PHE A 30 16.41 11.37 4.36
N LEU A 31 16.25 11.57 5.67
CA LEU A 31 17.33 11.95 6.58
C LEU A 31 18.37 10.84 6.80
N GLY A 32 18.03 9.58 6.50
CA GLY A 32 18.89 8.43 6.74
C GLY A 32 18.68 7.80 8.13
N GLY A 33 18.57 6.47 8.17
CA GLY A 33 18.34 5.69 9.38
C GLY A 33 19.39 5.89 10.47
N ASP A 34 20.65 6.20 10.11
CA ASP A 34 21.71 6.45 11.09
C ASP A 34 21.48 7.80 11.80
N LYS A 35 21.13 8.85 11.05
CA LYS A 35 20.78 10.17 11.62
C LYS A 35 19.47 10.12 12.40
N ILE A 36 18.46 9.39 11.91
CA ILE A 36 17.19 9.20 12.61
C ILE A 36 17.39 8.43 13.92
N SER A 37 18.23 7.39 13.93
CA SER A 37 18.52 6.62 15.16
C SER A 37 19.27 7.44 16.21
N ALA A 38 20.06 8.43 15.78
CA ALA A 38 20.76 9.37 16.65
C ALA A 38 19.87 10.54 17.15
N ASP A 39 18.66 10.71 16.60
CA ASP A 39 17.70 11.73 17.07
C ASP A 39 17.19 11.37 18.47
N THR A 40 17.07 12.38 19.34
CA THR A 40 16.43 12.26 20.66
C THR A 40 14.98 11.75 20.62
N ASN A 41 14.29 11.89 19.48
CA ASN A 41 12.91 11.47 19.26
C ASN A 41 12.79 10.10 18.57
N SER A 42 13.90 9.36 18.40
CA SER A 42 14.00 8.11 17.63
C SER A 42 13.16 6.93 18.15
N ALA A 43 12.55 7.02 19.33
CA ALA A 43 11.85 5.91 19.99
C ALA A 43 10.80 5.20 19.12
N ALA A 44 10.01 5.96 18.32
CA ALA A 44 9.04 5.38 17.39
C ALA A 44 9.72 4.57 16.26
N PHE A 45 10.83 5.09 15.73
CA PHE A 45 11.64 4.43 14.70
C PHE A 45 12.32 3.17 15.25
N ALA A 46 12.88 3.22 16.45
CA ALA A 46 13.51 2.08 17.10
C ALA A 46 12.52 0.91 17.31
N ASN A 47 11.32 1.22 17.82
CA ASN A 47 10.27 0.21 18.07
C ASN A 47 9.86 -0.56 16.80
N GLU A 48 9.86 0.11 15.65
CA GLU A 48 9.38 -0.44 14.37
C GLU A 48 10.49 -1.11 13.55
N PHE A 49 11.71 -0.55 13.56
CA PHE A 49 12.75 -0.85 12.56
C PHE A 49 14.07 -1.44 13.11
N THR A 50 14.36 -1.39 14.42
CA THR A 50 15.67 -1.86 14.94
C THR A 50 15.66 -3.27 15.51
N SER A 51 14.56 -4.03 15.36
CA SER A 51 14.49 -5.42 15.86
C SER A 51 15.20 -6.41 14.91
N PRO A 52 15.59 -7.61 15.39
CA PRO A 52 16.11 -8.67 14.52
C PRO A 52 15.14 -9.08 13.40
N GLU A 53 13.84 -9.06 13.67
CA GLU A 53 12.76 -9.35 12.71
C GLU A 53 12.63 -8.25 11.65
N ALA A 54 12.72 -6.97 12.06
CA ALA A 54 12.80 -5.84 11.13
C ALA A 54 14.05 -5.92 10.24
N ARG A 55 15.22 -6.26 10.83
CA ARG A 55 16.47 -6.47 10.08
C ARG A 55 16.39 -7.67 9.12
N ALA A 56 15.66 -8.73 9.48
CA ALA A 56 15.39 -9.84 8.59
C ALA A 56 14.50 -9.42 7.41
N LEU A 57 13.45 -8.63 7.68
CA LEU A 57 12.55 -8.11 6.65
C LEU A 57 13.27 -7.15 5.69
N GLU A 58 14.12 -6.27 6.22
CA GLU A 58 15.02 -5.41 5.43
C GLU A 58 15.90 -6.25 4.49
N ASN A 59 16.65 -7.21 5.03
CA ASN A 59 17.54 -8.06 4.24
C ASN A 59 16.78 -8.81 3.13
N GLN A 60 15.64 -9.44 3.45
CA GLN A 60 14.79 -10.11 2.47
C GLN A 60 14.33 -9.14 1.38
N THR A 61 13.91 -7.93 1.76
CA THR A 61 13.41 -6.91 0.85
C THR A 61 14.52 -6.44 -0.08
N PHE A 62 15.73 -6.20 0.43
CA PHE A 62 16.87 -5.77 -0.39
C PHE A 62 17.41 -6.87 -1.31
N ASP A 63 17.36 -8.13 -0.89
CA ASP A 63 17.68 -9.29 -1.75
C ASP A 63 16.67 -9.46 -2.90
N LYS A 64 15.39 -9.14 -2.66
CA LYS A 64 14.32 -9.09 -3.68
C LYS A 64 14.50 -7.88 -4.61
N LEU A 65 14.74 -6.68 -4.05
CA LEU A 65 14.92 -5.44 -4.82
C LEU A 65 16.17 -5.46 -5.72
N SER A 66 17.31 -5.96 -5.24
CA SER A 66 18.56 -6.01 -6.02
C SER A 66 18.46 -6.83 -7.32
N ARG A 67 17.55 -7.81 -7.38
CA ARG A 67 17.26 -8.63 -8.58
C ARG A 67 16.25 -7.97 -9.54
N THR A 68 15.46 -7.02 -9.04
CA THR A 68 14.30 -6.46 -9.75
C THR A 68 14.69 -5.69 -11.02
N PRO A 69 15.70 -4.79 -10.99
CA PRO A 69 16.18 -4.11 -12.19
C PRO A 69 16.52 -5.06 -13.36
N PHE A 70 17.17 -6.20 -13.11
CA PHE A 70 17.43 -7.17 -14.17
C PHE A 70 16.15 -7.79 -14.73
N ALA A 71 15.23 -8.23 -13.86
CA ALA A 71 13.94 -8.79 -14.29
C ALA A 71 13.16 -7.83 -15.22
N TRP A 72 13.21 -6.53 -14.94
CA TRP A 72 12.56 -5.49 -15.74
C TRP A 72 13.24 -5.21 -17.08
N PHE A 73 14.56 -5.30 -17.15
CA PHE A 73 15.35 -4.94 -18.34
C PHE A 73 15.87 -6.13 -19.16
N LYS A 74 15.72 -7.37 -18.69
CA LYS A 74 16.20 -8.59 -19.36
C LYS A 74 15.91 -8.66 -20.87
N SER A 75 14.75 -8.16 -21.31
CA SER A 75 14.36 -8.09 -22.74
C SER A 75 15.15 -7.07 -23.59
N LYS A 76 16.09 -6.34 -23.00
CA LYS A 76 16.83 -5.22 -23.60
C LYS A 76 18.35 -5.28 -23.37
N MET A 77 18.81 -6.23 -22.56
CA MET A 77 20.23 -6.40 -22.28
C MET A 77 20.88 -7.32 -23.32
N PRO A 78 22.22 -7.25 -23.47
CA PRO A 78 22.98 -8.26 -24.19
C PRO A 78 22.69 -9.68 -23.68
N ILE A 79 22.75 -10.67 -24.59
CA ILE A 79 22.64 -12.09 -24.23
C ILE A 79 23.79 -12.45 -23.29
N GLY A 80 23.48 -13.03 -22.13
CA GLY A 80 24.48 -13.39 -21.12
C GLY A 80 24.89 -12.26 -20.18
N ALA A 81 24.24 -11.08 -20.23
CA ALA A 81 24.45 -10.03 -19.24
C ALA A 81 24.18 -10.53 -17.80
N ASN A 82 25.02 -10.09 -16.85
CA ASN A 82 24.89 -10.44 -15.44
C ASN A 82 23.60 -9.87 -14.83
N ASP A 83 23.08 -10.50 -13.77
CA ASP A 83 21.83 -10.06 -13.12
C ASP A 83 21.98 -8.76 -12.29
N GLY A 84 23.20 -8.29 -12.08
CA GLY A 84 23.48 -7.06 -11.33
C GLY A 84 23.25 -7.14 -9.83
N THR A 85 22.79 -8.28 -9.30
CA THR A 85 22.37 -8.42 -7.91
C THR A 85 23.51 -8.08 -6.94
N ALA A 86 24.71 -8.62 -7.19
CA ALA A 86 25.89 -8.38 -6.36
C ALA A 86 26.38 -6.92 -6.41
N GLN A 87 26.17 -6.23 -7.54
CA GLN A 87 26.52 -4.82 -7.71
C GLN A 87 25.52 -3.89 -6.98
N LEU A 88 24.23 -4.21 -7.06
CA LEU A 88 23.15 -3.36 -6.53
C LEU A 88 22.90 -3.57 -5.03
N ARG A 89 22.96 -4.82 -4.54
CA ARG A 89 22.64 -5.15 -3.14
C ARG A 89 23.35 -4.31 -2.08
N PRO A 90 24.67 -4.02 -2.16
CA PRO A 90 25.34 -3.19 -1.14
C PRO A 90 24.95 -1.71 -1.21
N LEU A 91 24.40 -1.23 -2.34
CA LEU A 91 23.97 0.17 -2.49
C LEU A 91 22.63 0.41 -1.77
N LEU A 92 21.81 -0.64 -1.64
CA LEU A 92 20.53 -0.62 -0.91
C LEU A 92 20.73 -0.39 0.59
N ASP A 93 21.80 -0.96 1.19
CA ASP A 93 22.12 -0.73 2.60
C ASP A 93 22.45 0.75 2.88
N ASP A 94 23.09 1.44 1.93
CA ASP A 94 23.43 2.86 2.08
C ASP A 94 22.19 3.75 1.97
N LEU A 95 21.23 3.41 1.11
CA LEU A 95 19.95 4.13 0.97
C LEU A 95 19.07 4.05 2.23
N LEU A 96 19.23 3.03 3.08
CA LEU A 96 18.51 3.00 4.35
C LEU A 96 19.20 3.83 5.45
N LYS A 97 20.53 3.92 5.41
CA LYS A 97 21.35 4.51 6.49
C LYS A 97 21.65 5.98 6.29
N SER A 98 21.98 6.32 5.06
CA SER A 98 22.52 7.62 4.66
C SER A 98 21.40 8.60 4.33
N GLU A 99 21.70 9.89 4.46
CA GLU A 99 20.82 10.93 3.95
C GLU A 99 20.86 10.94 2.41
N TRP A 100 19.70 11.07 1.76
CA TRP A 100 19.63 11.24 0.31
C TRP A 100 18.43 12.09 -0.13
N ILE A 101 18.59 12.68 -1.32
CA ILE A 101 17.58 13.42 -2.07
C ILE A 101 17.46 12.74 -3.43
N PHE A 102 16.24 12.48 -3.91
CA PHE A 102 16.00 12.03 -5.28
C PHE A 102 14.96 12.89 -5.96
N GLU A 103 15.09 13.16 -7.25
CA GLU A 103 14.14 14.02 -7.96
C GLU A 103 13.88 13.51 -9.37
N ILE A 104 12.63 13.67 -9.82
CA ILE A 104 12.18 13.44 -11.19
C ILE A 104 11.49 14.71 -11.67
N ARG A 105 11.94 15.24 -12.81
CA ARG A 105 11.27 16.35 -13.50
C ARG A 105 10.96 16.04 -14.95
N ASP A 106 9.96 16.75 -15.46
CA ASP A 106 9.66 16.79 -16.88
C ASP A 106 10.76 17.54 -17.63
N ALA A 107 11.31 16.88 -18.65
CA ALA A 107 12.33 17.42 -19.54
C ALA A 107 12.06 17.00 -20.98
N ASN A 108 12.68 17.69 -21.93
CA ASN A 108 12.48 17.44 -23.36
C ASN A 108 12.95 16.03 -23.75
N GLY A 109 12.06 15.26 -24.39
CA GLY A 109 12.31 13.89 -24.85
C GLY A 109 12.03 12.83 -23.77
N SER A 110 12.68 12.93 -22.61
CA SER A 110 12.44 12.05 -21.47
C SER A 110 12.59 12.79 -20.14
N PRO A 111 11.92 12.35 -19.05
CA PRO A 111 12.15 12.91 -17.72
C PRO A 111 13.64 12.88 -17.32
N GLU A 112 14.04 13.88 -16.56
CA GLU A 112 15.34 13.93 -15.89
C GLU A 112 15.19 13.34 -14.48
N TYR A 113 16.16 12.51 -14.07
CA TYR A 113 16.22 11.84 -12.77
C TYR A 113 17.56 12.16 -12.11
N THR A 114 17.55 12.49 -10.82
CA THR A 114 18.77 12.66 -10.02
C THR A 114 18.60 11.98 -8.67
N LEU A 115 19.63 11.26 -8.21
CA LEU A 115 19.82 10.82 -6.83
C LEU A 115 21.09 11.49 -6.30
N ALA A 116 20.98 12.29 -5.24
CA ALA A 116 22.10 12.75 -4.44
C ALA A 116 22.08 12.01 -3.10
N ILE A 117 23.17 11.34 -2.72
CA ILE A 117 23.31 10.58 -1.47
C ILE A 117 24.61 10.96 -0.75
N HIS A 118 24.52 11.20 0.56
CA HIS A 118 25.65 11.59 1.40
C HIS A 118 26.46 10.36 1.82
N LEU A 119 27.67 10.18 1.28
CA LEU A 119 28.47 8.96 1.45
C LEU A 119 29.91 9.27 1.89
N SER A 120 30.51 8.36 2.66
CA SER A 120 31.96 8.39 2.85
C SER A 120 32.68 8.05 1.53
N ASN A 121 33.91 8.54 1.37
CA ASN A 121 34.75 8.27 0.19
C ASN A 121 34.84 6.75 -0.15
N GLU A 122 34.93 5.89 0.86
CA GLU A 122 34.97 4.44 0.70
C GLU A 122 33.68 3.89 0.09
N ARG A 123 32.51 4.33 0.58
CA ARG A 123 31.21 3.92 0.04
C ARG A 123 30.98 4.51 -1.36
N ALA A 124 31.35 5.77 -1.58
CA ALA A 124 31.24 6.42 -2.87
C ALA A 124 32.03 5.69 -3.99
N GLN A 125 33.23 5.19 -3.68
CA GLN A 125 34.02 4.37 -4.60
C GLN A 125 33.34 3.02 -4.92
N ILE A 126 32.66 2.39 -3.94
CA ILE A 126 31.83 1.20 -4.18
C ILE A 126 30.66 1.51 -5.13
N TRP A 127 29.96 2.63 -4.92
CA TRP A 127 28.89 3.10 -5.82
C TRP A 127 29.41 3.33 -7.24
N SER A 128 30.50 4.10 -7.40
CA SER A 128 31.11 4.41 -8.70
C SER A 128 31.48 3.14 -9.46
N LYS A 129 32.21 2.23 -8.81
CA LYS A 129 32.65 0.95 -9.38
C LYS A 129 31.47 0.04 -9.75
N ASN A 130 30.49 -0.11 -8.85
CA ASN A 130 29.39 -1.04 -9.07
C ASN A 130 28.45 -0.54 -10.18
N LEU A 131 28.11 0.75 -10.19
CA LEU A 131 27.21 1.32 -11.20
C LEU A 131 27.86 1.40 -12.59
N SER A 132 29.14 1.79 -12.68
CA SER A 132 29.85 1.82 -13.97
C SER A 132 29.96 0.42 -14.59
N ALA A 133 30.41 -0.57 -13.83
CA ALA A 133 30.52 -1.96 -14.30
C ALA A 133 29.15 -2.56 -14.67
N LEU A 134 28.10 -2.23 -13.91
CA LEU A 134 26.73 -2.67 -14.18
C LEU A 134 26.20 -2.08 -15.51
N LEU A 135 26.33 -0.77 -15.69
CA LEU A 135 25.86 -0.10 -16.91
C LEU A 135 26.65 -0.55 -18.13
N GLN A 136 27.97 -0.75 -18.03
CA GLN A 136 28.78 -1.35 -19.10
C GLN A 136 28.24 -2.75 -19.48
N SER A 137 28.02 -3.62 -18.50
CA SER A 137 27.51 -4.98 -18.74
C SER A 137 26.11 -5.00 -19.38
N TRP A 138 25.24 -4.07 -18.99
CA TRP A 138 23.85 -4.03 -19.44
C TRP A 138 23.62 -3.27 -20.74
N THR A 139 24.55 -2.40 -21.14
CA THR A 139 24.44 -1.61 -22.39
C THR A 139 25.41 -2.07 -23.47
N GLY A 140 26.54 -2.69 -23.10
CA GLY A 140 27.66 -2.93 -24.01
C GLY A 140 28.46 -1.66 -24.37
N ILE A 141 28.19 -0.53 -23.70
CA ILE A 141 28.78 0.77 -24.01
C ILE A 141 29.85 1.13 -22.97
N GLY A 142 30.96 1.69 -23.46
CA GLY A 142 32.05 2.17 -22.61
C GLY A 142 31.65 3.34 -21.71
N ILE A 143 32.38 3.50 -20.61
CA ILE A 143 32.23 4.63 -19.68
C ILE A 143 33.29 5.67 -20.03
N ALA A 144 32.90 6.93 -20.16
CA ALA A 144 33.83 8.05 -20.28
C ALA A 144 34.07 8.63 -18.88
N GLN A 145 35.26 8.42 -18.32
CA GLN A 145 35.66 8.91 -17.00
C GLN A 145 36.48 10.21 -17.15
N ASP A 146 36.29 11.16 -16.23
CA ASP A 146 37.14 12.35 -16.13
C ASP A 146 38.30 12.13 -15.14
N LYS A 147 39.05 13.20 -14.81
CA LYS A 147 40.20 13.11 -13.88
C LYS A 147 39.83 13.17 -12.39
N ALA A 148 38.54 13.28 -12.06
CA ALA A 148 38.03 13.52 -10.72
C ALA A 148 37.05 12.42 -10.28
N ASP A 149 37.23 11.19 -10.79
CA ASP A 149 36.39 10.01 -10.57
C ASP A 149 34.90 10.16 -10.96
N ASN A 150 34.52 11.27 -11.61
CA ASN A 150 33.23 11.38 -12.26
C ASN A 150 33.24 10.59 -13.57
N TRP A 151 32.07 10.11 -13.99
CA TRP A 151 31.95 9.43 -15.26
C TRP A 151 30.59 9.60 -15.90
N GLU A 152 30.54 9.40 -17.22
CA GLU A 152 29.32 9.43 -18.01
C GLU A 152 29.21 8.24 -18.98
N LEU A 153 27.96 7.92 -19.35
CA LEU A 153 27.62 6.95 -20.38
C LEU A 153 26.53 7.53 -21.29
N LYS A 154 26.73 7.41 -22.61
CA LYS A 154 25.81 7.92 -23.64
C LYS A 154 25.31 6.76 -24.49
N LYS A 155 23.99 6.55 -24.52
CA LYS A 155 23.35 5.35 -25.11
C LYS A 155 22.77 5.53 -26.50
N HIS A 156 22.64 6.76 -26.98
CA HIS A 156 21.87 7.17 -28.16
C HIS A 156 20.34 6.93 -28.06
N ASP A 157 19.88 5.97 -27.26
CA ASP A 157 18.47 5.74 -26.89
C ASP A 157 18.04 6.47 -25.61
N ALA A 158 16.86 7.09 -25.62
CA ALA A 158 16.26 7.82 -24.49
C ALA A 158 15.95 6.93 -23.26
N PRO A 159 16.36 7.31 -22.03
CA PRO A 159 17.15 8.50 -21.67
C PRO A 159 18.62 8.29 -22.09
N ASN A 160 19.17 9.19 -22.90
CA ASN A 160 20.46 8.99 -23.58
C ASN A 160 21.66 9.10 -22.62
N LEU A 161 21.67 10.08 -21.71
CA LEU A 161 22.80 10.41 -20.85
C LEU A 161 22.62 9.89 -19.41
N PHE A 162 23.63 9.18 -18.92
CA PHE A 162 23.82 8.81 -17.51
C PHE A 162 25.10 9.46 -17.00
N GLN A 163 25.09 10.05 -15.81
CA GLN A 163 26.29 10.59 -15.16
C GLN A 163 26.38 10.18 -13.69
N PHE A 164 27.62 10.02 -13.23
CA PHE A 164 28.00 9.86 -11.84
C PHE A 164 29.01 10.95 -11.49
N GLY A 165 28.95 11.51 -10.29
CA GLY A 165 30.00 12.40 -9.82
C GLY A 165 29.81 12.86 -8.37
N HIS A 166 30.70 13.75 -7.95
CA HIS A 166 30.78 14.22 -6.57
C HIS A 166 30.53 15.72 -6.43
N SER A 167 30.09 16.14 -5.24
CA SER A 167 30.04 17.54 -4.82
C SER A 167 30.08 17.64 -3.30
N GLY A 168 31.29 17.85 -2.76
CA GLY A 168 31.55 17.62 -1.34
C GLY A 168 31.31 16.15 -1.00
N ASP A 169 30.70 15.87 0.15
CA ASP A 169 30.38 14.52 0.63
C ASP A 169 29.15 13.88 -0.06
N TRP A 170 28.57 14.56 -1.06
CA TRP A 170 27.45 14.06 -1.85
C TRP A 170 27.92 13.37 -3.13
N VAL A 171 27.50 12.12 -3.30
CA VAL A 171 27.51 11.40 -4.58
C VAL A 171 26.23 11.72 -5.32
N VAL A 172 26.34 12.10 -6.60
CA VAL A 172 25.21 12.42 -7.48
C VAL A 172 25.19 11.48 -8.67
N ILE A 173 24.06 10.82 -8.87
CA ILE A 173 23.76 9.96 -10.01
C ILE A 173 22.60 10.57 -10.78
N ASP A 174 22.82 10.84 -12.06
CA ASP A 174 21.88 11.52 -12.94
C ASP A 174 21.55 10.68 -14.17
N CYS A 175 20.33 10.83 -14.68
CA CYS A 175 19.84 10.16 -15.88
C CYS A 175 18.85 11.08 -16.61
N GLY A 176 19.06 11.29 -17.91
CA GLY A 176 18.23 12.19 -18.70
C GLY A 176 18.48 12.06 -20.20
N GLN A 177 17.92 12.99 -20.98
CA GLN A 177 18.12 12.96 -22.44
C GLN A 177 19.52 13.50 -22.81
N ASP A 178 19.69 14.81 -22.97
CA ASP A 178 20.96 15.40 -23.45
C ASP A 178 21.57 16.47 -22.53
N LYS A 179 20.81 16.98 -21.56
CA LYS A 179 21.26 17.93 -20.55
C LYS A 179 20.78 17.48 -19.18
N LEU A 180 21.63 17.66 -18.17
CA LEU A 180 21.33 17.36 -16.78
C LEU A 180 21.35 18.68 -15.99
N SER A 181 20.15 19.23 -15.80
CA SER A 181 19.90 20.52 -15.17
C SER A 181 19.74 20.41 -13.65
N LEU A 182 19.18 19.30 -13.17
CA LEU A 182 18.87 19.05 -11.76
C LEU A 182 20.11 18.97 -10.88
N ARG A 183 21.22 18.40 -11.37
CA ARG A 183 22.50 18.32 -10.65
C ARG A 183 22.89 19.65 -10.01
N LYS A 184 22.80 20.77 -10.74
CA LYS A 184 23.18 22.10 -10.22
C LYS A 184 22.19 22.63 -9.19
N GLU A 185 20.90 22.32 -9.37
CA GLU A 185 19.87 22.76 -8.45
C GLU A 185 19.98 22.00 -7.13
N ILE A 186 19.99 20.66 -7.18
CA ILE A 186 20.07 19.76 -6.01
C ILE A 186 21.32 19.99 -5.17
N LEU A 187 22.47 20.26 -5.79
CA LEU A 187 23.69 20.60 -5.05
C LEU A 187 23.68 21.99 -4.41
N SER A 188 22.67 22.81 -4.70
CA SER A 188 22.39 24.08 -4.01
C SER A 188 21.20 24.01 -3.05
N ILE A 189 20.54 22.84 -2.91
CA ILE A 189 19.36 22.64 -2.06
C ILE A 189 19.61 22.62 -0.54
N PRO A 190 20.74 22.11 0.02
CA PRO A 190 20.84 21.82 1.46
C PRO A 190 20.36 22.93 2.40
N ASP A 191 20.66 24.20 2.08
CA ASP A 191 20.32 25.35 2.92
C ASP A 191 18.98 26.05 2.57
N LYS A 192 18.30 25.67 1.48
CA LYS A 192 17.27 26.55 0.85
C LYS A 192 15.86 25.99 0.71
N ILE A 193 15.67 24.66 0.74
CA ILE A 193 14.34 24.06 0.57
C ILE A 193 13.92 23.23 1.77
N VAL A 194 14.86 22.57 2.46
CA VAL A 194 14.60 21.94 3.77
C VAL A 194 14.18 23.05 4.74
N PRO A 195 12.94 23.04 5.31
CA PRO A 195 12.65 23.90 6.46
C PRO A 195 13.62 23.47 7.56
N PRO A 196 14.43 24.38 8.12
CA PRO A 196 15.41 24.00 9.13
C PRO A 196 14.68 23.35 10.31
N GLU A 197 15.36 22.36 10.91
CA GLU A 197 14.93 21.58 12.07
C GLU A 197 13.99 20.37 11.78
N THR A 198 14.60 19.20 11.61
CA THR A 198 14.13 17.85 12.06
C THR A 198 13.11 17.04 11.24
N ASN A 199 12.76 17.38 10.00
CA ASN A 199 11.98 16.43 9.17
C ASN A 199 12.82 15.19 8.83
N TRP A 200 12.31 13.99 9.15
CA TRP A 200 12.97 12.72 8.80
C TRP A 200 12.74 12.33 7.33
N LEU A 201 11.63 12.80 6.72
CA LEU A 201 11.07 12.36 5.44
C LEU A 201 9.95 13.37 4.98
N SER A 202 9.78 13.83 3.71
CA SER A 202 8.66 14.79 3.35
C SER A 202 8.02 14.87 1.91
N THR A 203 6.88 14.20 1.55
CA THR A 203 6.40 14.04 0.13
C THR A 203 6.12 15.31 -0.68
N ASP A 204 6.23 15.15 -2.01
CA ASP A 204 5.70 15.99 -3.11
C ASP A 204 5.58 15.07 -4.34
N LEU A 205 4.49 14.31 -4.28
CA LEU A 205 4.01 13.24 -5.14
C LEU A 205 3.13 13.69 -6.30
N ASN A 206 3.60 13.94 -7.53
CA ASN A 206 2.69 14.20 -8.66
C ASN A 206 2.16 12.87 -9.23
N TRP A 207 1.31 12.17 -8.46
CA TRP A 207 0.78 10.85 -8.81
C TRP A 207 0.16 10.73 -10.21
N PRO A 208 -0.65 11.70 -10.71
CA PRO A 208 -1.16 11.65 -12.08
C PRO A 208 -0.05 11.64 -13.16
N ARG A 209 1.10 12.28 -12.89
CA ARG A 209 2.26 12.26 -13.80
C ARG A 209 3.12 11.01 -13.59
N LEU A 210 3.33 10.55 -12.35
CA LEU A 210 3.97 9.26 -12.06
C LEU A 210 3.23 8.10 -12.74
N ALA A 211 1.90 8.08 -12.72
CA ALA A 211 1.07 7.07 -13.37
C ALA A 211 1.13 7.11 -14.92
N GLN A 212 1.66 8.19 -15.51
CA GLN A 212 1.96 8.25 -16.95
C GLN A 212 3.30 7.56 -17.27
N ILE A 213 4.29 7.66 -16.37
CA ILE A 213 5.60 6.99 -16.48
C ILE A 213 5.50 5.50 -16.09
N PHE A 214 4.75 5.20 -15.03
CA PHE A 214 4.55 3.87 -14.44
C PHE A 214 3.07 3.48 -14.51
N PRO A 215 2.60 2.84 -15.61
CA PRO A 215 1.17 2.60 -15.83
C PRO A 215 0.46 1.76 -14.76
N ALA A 216 1.20 0.98 -13.96
CA ALA A 216 0.65 0.21 -12.85
C ALA A 216 0.07 1.11 -11.73
N LEU A 217 0.62 2.32 -11.54
CA LEU A 217 0.13 3.27 -10.53
C LEU A 217 -1.22 3.90 -10.90
N ARG A 218 -1.75 3.64 -12.11
CA ARG A 218 -3.05 4.19 -12.54
C ARG A 218 -4.24 3.59 -11.80
N GLU A 219 -4.10 2.39 -11.24
CA GLU A 219 -5.22 1.72 -10.54
C GLU A 219 -5.55 2.37 -9.18
N PHE A 220 -4.68 3.24 -8.66
CA PHE A 220 -4.86 3.89 -7.36
C PHE A 220 -5.55 5.27 -7.43
N ASP A 221 -5.59 5.92 -8.60
CA ASP A 221 -6.16 7.28 -8.85
C ASP A 221 -5.78 8.35 -7.80
N PHE A 222 -4.55 8.31 -7.27
CA PHE A 222 -4.13 9.24 -6.22
C PHE A 222 -3.97 10.69 -6.75
N PRO A 223 -4.37 11.71 -5.96
CA PRO A 223 -4.15 13.13 -6.26
C PRO A 223 -2.66 13.49 -6.08
N LYS A 224 -2.26 14.76 -6.29
CA LYS A 224 -0.90 15.13 -5.85
C LYS A 224 -0.81 15.07 -4.32
N ILE A 225 0.29 14.57 -3.77
CA ILE A 225 0.44 14.41 -2.30
C ILE A 225 1.69 15.14 -1.82
N GLN A 226 1.54 16.15 -0.97
CA GLN A 226 2.62 16.69 -0.15
C GLN A 226 2.54 16.13 1.28
N MET A 227 3.67 15.89 1.95
CA MET A 227 3.71 15.26 3.28
C MET A 227 5.01 15.65 3.99
N GLN A 228 5.07 15.50 5.32
CA GLN A 228 6.25 15.58 6.17
C GLN A 228 6.08 14.58 7.31
N VAL A 229 7.14 13.89 7.70
CA VAL A 229 7.17 12.90 8.79
C VAL A 229 8.34 13.21 9.72
N VAL A 230 8.07 13.18 11.02
CA VAL A 230 9.05 13.41 12.09
C VAL A 230 8.68 12.55 13.31
N GLY A 231 9.68 12.15 14.10
CA GLY A 231 9.44 11.56 15.42
C GLY A 231 9.17 12.62 16.47
N ARG A 232 8.16 12.41 17.32
CA ARG A 232 7.92 13.22 18.53
C ARG A 232 7.09 12.42 19.52
N ASP A 233 7.31 12.61 20.82
CA ASP A 233 6.53 11.97 21.90
C ASP A 233 6.38 10.45 21.72
N ALA A 234 7.45 9.77 21.28
CA ALA A 234 7.45 8.34 20.91
C ALA A 234 6.40 7.92 19.84
N ASN A 235 6.04 8.83 18.95
CA ASN A 235 5.14 8.60 17.81
C ASN A 235 5.76 9.13 16.51
N PHE A 236 5.34 8.59 15.37
CA PHE A 236 5.47 9.27 14.09
C PHE A 236 4.36 10.31 13.95
N HIS A 237 4.76 11.52 13.55
CA HIS A 237 3.87 12.63 13.25
C HIS A 237 3.93 12.96 11.76
N PHE A 238 2.83 12.76 11.05
CA PHE A 238 2.68 13.10 9.64
C PHE A 238 1.89 14.40 9.52
N ASN A 239 2.32 15.28 8.61
CA ASN A 239 1.59 16.48 8.22
C ASN A 239 1.64 16.60 6.70
N GLY A 240 0.52 16.78 6.01
CA GLY A 240 0.51 16.75 4.55
C GLY A 240 -0.70 17.40 3.91
N LYS A 241 -0.74 17.34 2.58
CA LYS A 241 -1.77 17.91 1.72
C LYS A 241 -2.05 16.97 0.54
N LEU A 242 -3.32 16.83 0.19
CA LEU A 242 -3.79 16.23 -1.05
C LEU A 242 -4.28 17.36 -1.96
N ILE A 243 -3.68 17.52 -3.14
CA ILE A 243 -4.06 18.55 -4.12
C ILE A 243 -4.83 17.86 -5.25
N LEU A 244 -6.14 18.10 -5.25
CA LEU A 244 -7.11 17.42 -6.09
C LEU A 244 -7.14 18.02 -7.51
N SER A 245 -7.43 17.19 -8.51
CA SER A 245 -7.61 17.62 -9.90
C SER A 245 -8.99 18.21 -10.19
N GLN A 246 -9.94 18.04 -9.26
CA GLN A 246 -11.31 18.54 -9.29
C GLN A 246 -11.67 18.99 -7.86
N PRO A 247 -12.56 19.99 -7.70
CA PRO A 247 -12.98 20.41 -6.37
C PRO A 247 -13.79 19.34 -5.65
N LEU A 248 -13.72 19.33 -4.32
CA LEU A 248 -14.66 18.57 -3.48
C LEU A 248 -16.10 19.08 -3.69
N PRO A 249 -17.11 18.20 -3.57
CA PRO A 249 -18.49 18.64 -3.41
C PRO A 249 -18.65 19.34 -2.04
N PRO A 250 -19.62 20.27 -1.89
CA PRO A 250 -19.90 20.91 -0.61
C PRO A 250 -20.09 19.90 0.53
N LEU A 251 -19.39 20.09 1.64
CA LEU A 251 -19.41 19.14 2.75
C LEU A 251 -20.73 19.23 3.53
N GLU A 252 -21.59 18.23 3.35
CA GLU A 252 -22.82 18.03 4.13
C GLU A 252 -22.54 17.96 5.64
N LYS A 253 -23.52 18.37 6.46
CA LYS A 253 -23.49 18.08 7.91
C LYS A 253 -23.46 16.55 8.11
N TRP A 254 -22.60 16.10 9.03
CA TRP A 254 -22.56 14.70 9.43
C TRP A 254 -23.92 14.19 9.90
N ARG A 255 -24.37 13.08 9.32
CA ARG A 255 -25.52 12.28 9.77
C ARG A 255 -24.97 10.98 10.32
N MET A 256 -24.69 10.90 11.62
CA MET A 256 -24.08 9.72 12.24
C MET A 256 -25.17 8.81 12.86
N PRO A 257 -25.14 7.49 12.63
CA PRO A 257 -26.09 6.57 13.25
C PRO A 257 -25.69 6.30 14.72
N THR A 258 -26.09 7.23 15.60
CA THR A 258 -25.76 7.29 17.04
C THR A 258 -26.36 6.15 17.88
N ASN A 259 -27.31 5.39 17.35
CA ASN A 259 -27.86 4.20 18.00
C ASN A 259 -27.17 2.92 17.54
N ALA A 260 -26.79 2.83 16.25
CA ALA A 260 -26.02 1.69 15.74
C ALA A 260 -24.58 1.65 16.29
N ILE A 261 -23.90 2.81 16.33
CA ILE A 261 -22.51 2.93 16.78
C ILE A 261 -22.51 3.14 18.30
N HIS A 262 -21.86 2.23 19.04
CA HIS A 262 -21.80 2.28 20.50
C HIS A 262 -20.47 1.72 21.01
N GLN A 263 -20.08 2.11 22.23
CA GLN A 263 -18.90 1.53 22.88
C GLN A 263 -19.15 0.08 23.33
N PRO A 264 -18.09 -0.75 23.48
CA PRO A 264 -16.69 -0.46 23.18
C PRO A 264 -16.35 -0.71 21.70
N PHE A 265 -15.58 0.18 21.08
CA PHE A 265 -14.99 -0.03 19.75
C PHE A 265 -13.46 0.20 19.81
N ILE A 266 -12.72 -0.49 18.93
CA ILE A 266 -11.26 -0.43 18.79
C ILE A 266 -10.81 0.25 17.49
N SER A 267 -11.76 0.59 16.63
CA SER A 267 -11.55 1.41 15.43
C SER A 267 -12.83 2.15 15.10
N TYR A 268 -12.66 3.38 14.61
CA TYR A 268 -13.71 4.23 14.07
C TYR A 268 -13.14 5.03 12.89
N THR A 269 -13.91 5.12 11.82
CA THR A 269 -13.63 5.95 10.64
C THR A 269 -14.91 6.69 10.27
N ALA A 270 -14.78 7.98 9.97
CA ALA A 270 -15.82 8.78 9.33
C ALA A 270 -15.21 9.49 8.12
N VAL A 271 -15.89 9.47 6.99
CA VAL A 271 -15.47 10.17 5.79
C VAL A 271 -16.68 10.80 5.09
N ARG A 272 -16.54 12.01 4.55
CA ARG A 272 -17.56 12.68 3.73
C ARG A 272 -16.95 13.36 2.51
N GLY A 273 -17.78 13.69 1.52
CA GLY A 273 -17.32 14.21 0.23
C GLY A 273 -16.85 13.12 -0.75
N VAL A 274 -17.17 11.84 -0.45
CA VAL A 274 -16.59 10.68 -1.16
C VAL A 274 -17.34 10.28 -2.43
N ALA A 275 -18.55 10.78 -2.65
CA ALA A 275 -19.41 10.32 -3.74
C ALA A 275 -18.73 10.39 -5.13
N PRO A 276 -18.05 11.50 -5.52
CA PRO A 276 -17.37 11.58 -6.82
C PRO A 276 -16.13 10.69 -6.97
N TRP A 277 -15.61 10.13 -5.86
CA TRP A 277 -14.55 9.12 -5.92
C TRP A 277 -15.14 7.72 -6.07
N LEU A 278 -16.22 7.40 -5.35
CA LEU A 278 -16.93 6.12 -5.45
C LEU A 278 -17.57 5.89 -6.81
N GLU A 279 -18.15 6.91 -7.44
CA GLU A 279 -18.74 6.85 -8.79
C GLU A 279 -17.74 6.35 -9.85
N LYS A 280 -16.44 6.64 -9.67
CA LYS A 280 -15.35 6.18 -10.56
C LYS A 280 -14.97 4.72 -10.32
N GLN A 281 -15.35 4.13 -9.19
CA GLN A 281 -14.92 2.80 -8.78
C GLN A 281 -15.77 1.71 -9.42
N LYS A 282 -15.24 1.06 -10.46
CA LYS A 282 -15.90 -0.07 -11.14
C LYS A 282 -16.28 -1.22 -10.21
N TRP A 283 -15.56 -1.40 -9.09
CA TRP A 283 -15.87 -2.43 -8.09
C TRP A 283 -17.07 -2.06 -7.21
N PHE A 284 -17.43 -0.77 -7.11
CA PHE A 284 -18.54 -0.28 -6.29
C PHE A 284 -19.88 -0.33 -7.01
N GLN A 285 -19.91 -0.13 -8.33
CA GLN A 285 -21.15 -0.08 -9.15
C GLN A 285 -22.19 -1.20 -8.87
N PRO A 286 -21.85 -2.48 -8.61
CA PRO A 286 -22.85 -3.51 -8.27
C PRO A 286 -23.53 -3.30 -6.90
N PHE A 287 -22.92 -2.50 -6.03
CA PHE A 287 -23.32 -2.26 -4.65
C PHE A 287 -23.86 -0.83 -4.42
N GLU A 288 -23.91 0.00 -5.46
CA GLU A 288 -24.26 1.41 -5.38
C GLU A 288 -25.76 1.62 -5.09
N PRO A 289 -26.14 2.19 -3.92
CA PRO A 289 -27.48 2.72 -3.73
C PRO A 289 -27.58 4.10 -4.41
N GLN A 290 -28.77 4.49 -4.85
CA GLN A 290 -29.00 5.83 -5.41
C GLN A 290 -29.77 6.72 -4.42
N PRO A 291 -29.33 7.97 -4.19
CA PRO A 291 -28.09 8.59 -4.68
C PRO A 291 -26.83 8.00 -4.01
N GLN A 292 -25.71 8.05 -4.73
CA GLN A 292 -24.39 7.61 -4.28
C GLN A 292 -24.05 8.17 -2.87
N PRO A 293 -23.65 7.33 -1.90
CA PRO A 293 -23.33 7.76 -0.54
C PRO A 293 -22.19 8.77 -0.53
N ASN A 294 -22.47 9.94 0.06
CA ASN A 294 -21.49 11.01 0.23
C ASN A 294 -20.86 11.02 1.63
N GLN A 295 -21.32 10.16 2.55
CA GLN A 295 -20.74 9.95 3.88
C GLN A 295 -20.66 8.44 4.17
N ILE A 296 -19.58 7.98 4.79
CA ILE A 296 -19.41 6.59 5.23
C ILE A 296 -18.81 6.57 6.64
N PHE A 297 -19.36 5.70 7.48
CA PHE A 297 -18.87 5.41 8.83
C PHE A 297 -18.45 3.93 8.90
N VAL A 298 -17.30 3.63 9.51
CA VAL A 298 -16.80 2.25 9.70
C VAL A 298 -16.32 2.10 11.13
N TRP A 299 -16.74 1.06 11.85
CA TRP A 299 -16.27 0.81 13.21
C TRP A 299 -16.05 -0.69 13.47
N ALA A 300 -15.22 -1.01 14.46
CA ALA A 300 -14.96 -2.40 14.85
C ALA A 300 -14.96 -2.58 16.37
N LEU A 301 -15.55 -3.68 16.84
CA LEU A 301 -15.63 -4.05 18.26
C LEU A 301 -14.45 -4.95 18.68
N PRO A 302 -14.04 -4.97 19.96
CA PRO A 302 -12.88 -5.74 20.42
C PRO A 302 -13.07 -7.25 20.53
N GLN A 303 -14.31 -7.73 20.72
CA GLN A 303 -14.54 -9.10 21.24
C GLN A 303 -14.47 -10.19 20.18
N ILE A 304 -15.02 -9.93 18.98
CA ILE A 304 -15.03 -10.88 17.87
C ILE A 304 -14.36 -10.18 16.68
N PRO A 305 -13.27 -10.73 16.12
CA PRO A 305 -12.53 -10.14 14.99
C PRO A 305 -13.39 -9.68 13.80
N PHE A 306 -14.48 -10.41 13.54
CA PHE A 306 -15.42 -10.16 12.46
C PHE A 306 -16.52 -9.12 12.77
N GLN A 307 -16.58 -8.57 14.00
CA GLN A 307 -17.48 -7.46 14.36
C GLN A 307 -16.93 -6.12 13.86
N THR A 308 -16.74 -6.04 12.54
CA THR A 308 -16.51 -4.80 11.80
C THR A 308 -17.78 -4.46 11.02
N PHE A 309 -18.21 -3.21 11.12
CA PHE A 309 -19.46 -2.69 10.57
C PHE A 309 -19.20 -1.46 9.72
N ALA A 310 -20.08 -1.21 8.75
CA ALA A 310 -20.13 0.02 7.99
C ALA A 310 -21.55 0.58 7.99
N ALA A 311 -21.68 1.90 7.89
CA ALA A 311 -22.96 2.57 7.73
C ALA A 311 -22.86 3.77 6.80
N GLU A 312 -23.91 4.01 6.03
CA GLU A 312 -24.04 5.13 5.11
C GLU A 312 -25.45 5.75 5.24
N PRO A 313 -25.57 7.08 5.30
CA PRO A 313 -26.86 7.74 5.36
C PRO A 313 -27.49 7.82 3.96
N VAL A 314 -28.74 7.41 3.85
CA VAL A 314 -29.51 7.36 2.60
C VAL A 314 -30.80 8.18 2.73
N PRO A 315 -31.45 8.62 1.63
CA PRO A 315 -32.71 9.37 1.71
C PRO A 315 -33.91 8.52 2.17
N ASN A 316 -33.89 7.21 1.87
CA ASN A 316 -34.88 6.26 2.34
C ASN A 316 -34.25 4.86 2.47
N ALA A 317 -34.21 4.31 3.67
CA ALA A 317 -33.48 3.07 3.96
C ALA A 317 -34.13 1.85 3.29
N GLY A 318 -35.46 1.76 3.30
CA GLY A 318 -36.20 0.64 2.69
C GLY A 318 -36.06 0.61 1.17
N ALA A 319 -36.20 1.76 0.51
CA ALA A 319 -36.04 1.87 -0.94
C ALA A 319 -34.60 1.61 -1.39
N ALA A 320 -33.60 2.14 -0.68
CA ALA A 320 -32.19 1.90 -0.99
C ALA A 320 -31.82 0.42 -0.83
N LEU A 321 -32.32 -0.26 0.20
CA LEU A 321 -32.10 -1.70 0.40
C LEU A 321 -32.76 -2.55 -0.70
N ALA A 322 -33.99 -2.21 -1.11
CA ALA A 322 -34.67 -2.89 -2.20
C ALA A 322 -33.98 -2.67 -3.55
N GLN A 323 -33.44 -1.48 -3.80
CA GLN A 323 -32.63 -1.20 -4.98
C GLN A 323 -31.34 -2.03 -4.98
N LEU A 324 -30.65 -2.13 -3.85
CA LEU A 324 -29.44 -2.93 -3.71
C LEU A 324 -29.68 -4.43 -4.00
N ASP A 325 -30.76 -5.01 -3.47
CA ASP A 325 -31.17 -6.38 -3.77
C ASP A 325 -31.46 -6.59 -5.27
N SER A 326 -32.13 -5.61 -5.91
CA SER A 326 -32.38 -5.61 -7.36
C SER A 326 -31.08 -5.54 -8.18
N ASN A 327 -30.15 -4.66 -7.82
CA ASN A 327 -28.85 -4.50 -8.49
C ASN A 327 -28.01 -5.80 -8.39
N LEU A 328 -27.93 -6.40 -7.20
CA LEU A 328 -27.18 -7.63 -6.96
C LEU A 328 -27.81 -8.87 -7.64
N SER A 329 -29.13 -8.86 -7.83
CA SER A 329 -29.86 -9.88 -8.59
C SER A 329 -29.67 -9.74 -10.10
N ALA A 330 -29.60 -8.50 -10.61
CA ALA A 330 -29.39 -8.21 -12.03
C ALA A 330 -27.95 -8.45 -12.48
N ASN A 331 -26.95 -8.17 -11.63
CA ASN A 331 -25.54 -8.34 -11.94
C ASN A 331 -24.93 -9.47 -11.10
N THR A 332 -25.00 -10.72 -11.57
CA THR A 332 -24.50 -11.89 -10.84
C THR A 332 -22.98 -12.09 -10.92
N ASN A 333 -22.23 -11.25 -11.64
CA ASN A 333 -20.79 -11.42 -11.85
C ASN A 333 -20.00 -11.50 -10.53
N TRP A 334 -20.45 -10.82 -9.47
CA TRP A 334 -19.84 -10.85 -8.14
C TRP A 334 -19.77 -12.28 -7.56
N GLN A 335 -20.72 -13.16 -7.89
CA GLN A 335 -20.76 -14.54 -7.42
C GLN A 335 -19.56 -15.36 -7.91
N SER A 336 -19.05 -15.05 -9.11
CA SER A 336 -17.92 -15.77 -9.73
C SER A 336 -16.58 -15.61 -8.99
N HIS A 337 -16.48 -14.62 -8.11
CA HIS A 337 -15.29 -14.40 -7.29
C HIS A 337 -15.20 -15.36 -6.08
N PHE A 338 -16.31 -15.99 -5.70
CA PHE A 338 -16.41 -16.86 -4.52
C PHE A 338 -16.25 -18.34 -4.89
N MET A 339 -15.59 -19.09 -4.00
CA MET A 339 -15.38 -20.54 -4.09
C MET A 339 -16.66 -21.35 -3.82
N MET A 340 -17.62 -20.74 -3.13
CA MET A 340 -18.87 -21.35 -2.70
C MET A 340 -20.05 -20.49 -3.17
N PRO A 341 -21.21 -21.10 -3.51
CA PRO A 341 -22.37 -20.36 -3.98
C PRO A 341 -22.98 -19.53 -2.85
N MET A 342 -22.69 -18.23 -2.85
CA MET A 342 -23.32 -17.26 -1.93
C MET A 342 -24.69 -16.84 -2.48
N LYS A 343 -25.71 -16.87 -1.62
CA LYS A 343 -27.10 -16.46 -1.94
C LYS A 343 -27.51 -15.26 -1.12
N SER A 344 -28.06 -14.23 -1.75
CA SER A 344 -28.75 -13.13 -1.09
C SER A 344 -30.22 -13.48 -0.82
N SER A 345 -30.80 -12.86 0.21
CA SER A 345 -32.23 -12.91 0.51
C SER A 345 -32.65 -11.65 1.26
N LEU A 346 -33.66 -10.95 0.75
CA LEU A 346 -34.25 -9.78 1.40
C LEU A 346 -35.45 -10.20 2.27
N THR A 347 -35.41 -9.91 3.57
CA THR A 347 -36.51 -10.21 4.50
C THR A 347 -36.43 -9.26 5.70
N ASN A 348 -37.58 -8.76 6.19
CA ASN A 348 -37.67 -7.91 7.39
C ASN A 348 -36.66 -6.73 7.41
N ASN A 349 -36.59 -5.95 6.32
CA ASN A 349 -35.66 -4.83 6.16
C ASN A 349 -34.17 -5.22 6.31
N GLN A 350 -33.83 -6.49 6.03
CA GLN A 350 -32.47 -7.02 6.04
C GLN A 350 -32.20 -7.82 4.75
N LEU A 351 -31.16 -7.42 4.01
CA LEU A 351 -30.54 -8.23 2.98
C LEU A 351 -29.49 -9.13 3.65
N SER A 352 -29.70 -10.44 3.61
CA SER A 352 -28.82 -11.43 4.24
C SER A 352 -28.12 -12.30 3.20
N PHE A 353 -26.81 -12.50 3.37
CA PHE A 353 -26.01 -13.38 2.53
C PHE A 353 -25.74 -14.72 3.24
N THR A 354 -26.02 -15.82 2.55
CA THR A 354 -25.91 -17.20 3.06
C THR A 354 -25.03 -18.04 2.15
N GLY A 355 -24.55 -19.20 2.63
CA GLY A 355 -23.61 -20.06 1.91
C GLY A 355 -22.13 -19.77 2.20
N VAL A 356 -21.86 -18.88 3.16
CA VAL A 356 -20.50 -18.58 3.65
C VAL A 356 -20.35 -19.14 5.08
N PRO A 357 -19.28 -19.87 5.41
CA PRO A 357 -19.09 -20.45 6.74
C PRO A 357 -18.69 -19.38 7.76
N PHE A 358 -19.05 -19.62 9.03
CA PHE A 358 -18.72 -18.81 10.22
C PHE A 358 -19.27 -17.38 10.28
N ILE A 359 -19.67 -16.77 9.16
CA ILE A 359 -20.23 -15.41 9.08
C ILE A 359 -21.67 -15.40 8.56
N ALA A 360 -22.38 -14.32 8.89
CA ALA A 360 -23.69 -13.99 8.32
C ALA A 360 -23.66 -12.53 7.83
N PRO A 361 -23.05 -12.25 6.67
CA PRO A 361 -23.03 -10.90 6.12
C PRO A 361 -24.45 -10.41 5.91
N ASN A 362 -24.73 -9.20 6.39
CA ASN A 362 -26.04 -8.58 6.31
C ASN A 362 -25.92 -7.09 6.04
N ILE A 363 -26.91 -6.54 5.38
CA ILE A 363 -27.15 -5.10 5.24
C ILE A 363 -28.57 -4.84 5.70
N ARG A 364 -28.75 -3.90 6.63
CA ARG A 364 -30.03 -3.58 7.26
C ARG A 364 -30.42 -2.14 6.95
N ALA A 365 -31.69 -1.94 6.61
CA ALA A 365 -32.30 -0.62 6.58
C ALA A 365 -32.67 -0.20 8.01
N MET A 366 -32.14 0.94 8.47
CA MET A 366 -32.37 1.48 9.81
C MET A 366 -32.86 2.92 9.73
N HIS A 367 -33.72 3.31 10.67
CA HIS A 367 -34.20 4.67 10.87
C HIS A 367 -33.73 5.17 12.24
N GLU A 368 -33.09 6.33 12.27
CA GLU A 368 -32.64 7.00 13.49
C GLU A 368 -32.99 8.50 13.48
N ALA A 369 -32.75 9.21 14.59
CA ALA A 369 -33.09 10.63 14.72
C ALA A 369 -32.40 11.54 13.69
N ASP A 370 -31.19 11.20 13.24
CA ASP A 370 -30.43 11.92 12.21
C ASP A 370 -30.70 11.42 10.76
N GLY A 371 -31.68 10.52 10.59
CA GLY A 371 -32.19 10.08 9.28
C GLY A 371 -32.18 8.57 9.05
N ASP A 372 -32.24 8.20 7.78
CA ASP A 372 -32.27 6.83 7.29
C ASP A 372 -30.86 6.34 6.92
N PHE A 373 -30.58 5.06 7.19
CA PHE A 373 -29.26 4.44 7.04
C PHE A 373 -29.34 3.04 6.43
N LEU A 374 -28.35 2.71 5.60
CA LEU A 374 -27.97 1.32 5.37
C LEU A 374 -26.81 0.98 6.30
N VAL A 375 -26.93 -0.13 7.04
CA VAL A 375 -25.92 -0.60 8.01
C VAL A 375 -25.53 -2.03 7.69
N GLY A 376 -24.27 -2.21 7.30
CA GLY A 376 -23.67 -3.50 6.92
C GLY A 376 -22.73 -4.09 7.99
N GLY A 377 -22.60 -5.41 8.00
CA GLY A 377 -21.60 -6.11 8.83
C GLY A 377 -21.55 -7.62 8.59
N PHE A 378 -20.47 -8.27 9.02
CA PHE A 378 -20.25 -9.71 8.83
C PHE A 378 -20.84 -10.59 9.96
N PHE A 379 -21.20 -9.98 11.09
CA PHE A 379 -21.78 -10.60 12.27
C PHE A 379 -22.94 -9.74 12.81
N PRO A 380 -23.77 -10.26 13.73
CA PRO A 380 -24.68 -9.44 14.52
C PRO A 380 -23.92 -8.36 15.32
N ASN A 381 -24.46 -7.14 15.32
CA ASN A 381 -24.00 -6.08 16.21
C ASN A 381 -24.47 -6.37 17.64
N THR A 382 -23.66 -6.04 18.64
CA THR A 382 -24.03 -6.24 20.04
C THR A 382 -25.19 -5.34 20.46
N PRO A 383 -25.94 -5.68 21.53
CA PRO A 383 -26.85 -4.74 22.15
C PRO A 383 -26.11 -3.48 22.61
N ARG A 384 -26.75 -2.32 22.43
CA ARG A 384 -26.24 -1.01 22.87
C ARG A 384 -25.79 -1.07 24.34
N SER A 385 -24.55 -0.66 24.61
CA SER A 385 -24.02 -0.57 25.98
C SER A 385 -23.87 0.90 26.43
N LYS A 386 -22.65 1.44 26.38
CA LYS A 386 -22.34 2.83 26.76
C LYS A 386 -22.57 3.80 25.58
N PRO A 387 -22.88 5.08 25.86
CA PRO A 387 -22.93 6.12 24.83
C PRO A 387 -21.57 6.31 24.14
N LEU A 388 -21.58 7.00 23.01
CA LEU A 388 -20.35 7.41 22.33
C LEU A 388 -19.58 8.44 23.16
N PRO A 389 -18.23 8.44 23.10
CA PRO A 389 -17.41 9.41 23.81
C PRO A 389 -17.70 10.85 23.32
N PRO A 390 -17.87 11.86 24.21
CA PRO A 390 -18.06 13.26 23.83
C PRO A 390 -17.00 13.77 22.85
N GLU A 391 -15.75 13.33 23.03
CA GLU A 391 -14.58 13.71 22.23
C GLU A 391 -14.76 13.32 20.75
N LEU A 392 -15.51 12.25 20.44
CA LEU A 392 -15.83 11.86 19.07
C LEU A 392 -16.76 12.88 18.40
N PHE A 393 -17.74 13.41 19.13
CA PHE A 393 -18.62 14.46 18.62
C PHE A 393 -17.85 15.78 18.43
N GLU A 394 -16.89 16.09 19.30
CA GLU A 394 -16.01 17.26 19.15
C GLU A 394 -15.18 17.18 17.86
N GLN A 395 -14.65 15.99 17.51
CA GLN A 395 -13.95 15.82 16.22
C GLN A 395 -14.91 16.07 15.04
N LEU A 396 -16.08 15.44 15.04
CA LEU A 396 -17.04 15.56 13.93
C LEU A 396 -17.68 16.97 13.83
N ASN A 397 -17.68 17.77 14.90
CA ASN A 397 -18.22 19.13 14.89
C ASN A 397 -17.38 20.12 14.03
N GLN A 398 -16.19 19.72 13.57
CA GLN A 398 -15.36 20.55 12.69
C GLN A 398 -15.99 20.68 11.28
N PRO A 399 -16.40 21.88 10.84
CA PRO A 399 -17.22 22.06 9.65
C PRO A 399 -16.50 21.67 8.35
N ASN A 400 -15.17 21.72 8.32
CA ASN A 400 -14.33 21.37 7.17
C ASN A 400 -13.66 19.98 7.27
N LEU A 401 -13.97 19.15 8.28
CA LEU A 401 -13.43 17.79 8.40
C LEU A 401 -13.91 16.90 7.24
N VAL A 402 -13.00 16.38 6.42
CA VAL A 402 -13.30 15.46 5.31
C VAL A 402 -13.18 14.00 5.75
N TYR A 403 -12.17 13.70 6.57
CA TYR A 403 -11.85 12.35 7.05
C TYR A 403 -11.37 12.38 8.50
N TYR A 404 -11.90 11.47 9.31
CA TYR A 404 -11.39 11.16 10.64
C TYR A 404 -11.23 9.65 10.78
N HIS A 405 -10.10 9.22 11.32
CA HIS A 405 -9.86 7.84 11.67
C HIS A 405 -9.15 7.75 13.01
N TRP A 406 -9.61 6.84 13.86
CA TRP A 406 -8.99 6.43 15.10
C TRP A 406 -8.99 4.91 15.19
N GLU A 407 -7.89 4.31 15.60
CA GLU A 407 -7.86 2.91 16.00
C GLU A 407 -6.82 2.64 17.09
N ILE A 408 -7.01 1.54 17.83
CA ILE A 408 -5.94 0.91 18.60
C ILE A 408 -5.30 -0.14 17.68
N THR A 409 -4.19 0.22 17.04
CA THR A 409 -3.56 -0.59 16.00
C THR A 409 -3.17 -1.99 16.49
N ALA A 410 -2.70 -2.13 17.73
CA ALA A 410 -2.41 -3.44 18.33
C ALA A 410 -3.63 -4.37 18.44
N GLU A 411 -4.81 -3.84 18.78
CA GLU A 411 -6.05 -4.64 18.83
C GLU A 411 -6.57 -4.95 17.42
N ARG A 412 -6.44 -3.99 16.50
CA ARG A 412 -6.81 -4.20 15.09
C ARG A 412 -5.89 -5.19 14.37
N LEU A 413 -4.61 -5.29 14.74
CA LEU A 413 -3.71 -6.34 14.24
C LEU A 413 -4.02 -7.75 14.78
N LYS A 414 -4.82 -7.90 15.85
CA LYS A 414 -5.38 -9.20 16.23
C LYS A 414 -6.59 -9.54 15.35
N ALA A 415 -7.51 -8.58 15.20
CA ALA A 415 -8.79 -8.79 14.52
C ALA A 415 -8.69 -8.87 12.98
N LEU A 416 -7.90 -7.98 12.37
CA LEU A 416 -7.90 -7.79 10.92
C LEU A 416 -7.29 -8.96 10.14
N PRO A 417 -6.20 -9.63 10.59
CA PRO A 417 -5.70 -10.82 9.93
C PRO A 417 -6.78 -11.91 9.81
N GLU A 418 -7.53 -12.21 10.88
CA GLU A 418 -8.60 -13.21 10.85
C GLU A 418 -9.73 -12.83 9.87
N LEU A 419 -10.17 -11.56 9.88
CA LEU A 419 -11.14 -11.05 8.91
C LEU A 419 -10.62 -11.20 7.47
N SER A 420 -9.34 -10.90 7.22
CA SER A 420 -8.72 -11.06 5.90
C SER A 420 -8.59 -12.52 5.49
N GLN A 421 -8.23 -13.42 6.42
CA GLN A 421 -8.09 -14.86 6.18
C GLN A 421 -9.40 -15.47 5.69
N LEU A 422 -10.53 -15.03 6.26
CA LEU A 422 -11.86 -15.43 5.85
C LEU A 422 -12.17 -14.98 4.41
N VAL A 423 -11.94 -13.71 4.08
CA VAL A 423 -12.14 -13.16 2.72
C VAL A 423 -11.26 -13.89 1.70
N LEU A 424 -10.00 -14.16 2.03
CA LEU A 424 -9.06 -14.89 1.18
C LEU A 424 -9.49 -16.36 1.00
N MET A 425 -9.94 -17.03 2.07
CA MET A 425 -10.47 -18.40 2.00
C MET A 425 -11.68 -18.49 1.07
N VAL A 426 -12.68 -17.61 1.21
CA VAL A 426 -13.92 -17.67 0.42
C VAL A 426 -13.70 -17.27 -1.04
N THR A 427 -12.59 -16.60 -1.37
CA THR A 427 -12.19 -16.22 -2.74
C THR A 427 -11.08 -17.10 -3.34
N SER A 428 -10.66 -18.15 -2.62
CA SER A 428 -9.59 -19.11 -2.96
C SER A 428 -8.19 -18.52 -3.11
N HIS A 429 -7.83 -17.50 -2.32
CA HIS A 429 -6.49 -16.87 -2.33
C HIS A 429 -5.62 -17.32 -1.16
N GLN A 430 -4.30 -17.24 -1.32
CA GLN A 430 -3.35 -17.55 -0.25
C GLN A 430 -3.40 -16.50 0.87
N GLN A 431 -3.17 -16.96 2.10
CA GLN A 431 -3.05 -16.12 3.28
C GLN A 431 -1.58 -15.75 3.51
N LEU A 432 -1.33 -14.64 4.22
CA LEU A 432 0.01 -14.32 4.72
C LEU A 432 0.52 -15.48 5.58
N ASN A 433 1.64 -16.09 5.17
CA ASN A 433 2.20 -17.25 5.86
C ASN A 433 2.68 -16.83 7.26
N GLY A 434 2.21 -17.53 8.31
CA GLY A 434 2.62 -17.28 9.70
C GLY A 434 4.11 -17.52 9.99
N GLN A 435 4.83 -18.15 9.06
CA GLN A 435 6.29 -18.33 9.10
C GLN A 435 7.05 -17.39 8.13
N SER A 436 6.36 -16.44 7.49
CA SER A 436 7.01 -15.42 6.66
C SER A 436 7.74 -14.38 7.50
N VAL A 437 8.75 -13.75 6.91
CA VAL A 437 9.56 -12.73 7.58
C VAL A 437 8.71 -11.50 7.90
N ALA A 438 7.82 -11.09 6.98
CA ALA A 438 6.89 -9.99 7.24
C ALA A 438 5.89 -10.30 8.36
N HIS A 439 5.41 -11.54 8.50
CA HIS A 439 4.55 -11.93 9.63
C HIS A 439 5.30 -11.89 10.97
N GLN A 440 6.55 -12.39 11.01
CA GLN A 440 7.38 -12.34 12.22
C GLN A 440 7.65 -10.88 12.66
N TRP A 441 7.90 -9.98 11.70
CA TRP A 441 7.99 -8.54 11.96
C TRP A 441 6.68 -7.95 12.51
N LEU A 442 5.53 -8.21 11.87
CA LEU A 442 4.22 -7.75 12.38
C LEU A 442 3.93 -8.26 13.81
N ALA A 443 4.24 -9.53 14.09
CA ALA A 443 4.07 -10.12 15.42
C ALA A 443 5.00 -9.50 16.47
N LYS A 444 6.19 -9.04 16.06
CA LYS A 444 7.15 -8.35 16.92
C LYS A 444 6.72 -6.92 17.26
N ILE A 445 6.29 -6.14 16.27
CA ILE A 445 5.90 -4.73 16.49
C ILE A 445 4.51 -4.61 17.13
N GLY A 446 3.58 -5.52 16.81
CA GLY A 446 2.17 -5.41 17.20
C GLY A 446 1.91 -5.01 18.66
N PRO A 447 2.59 -5.59 19.67
CA PRO A 447 2.43 -5.23 21.07
C PRO A 447 2.89 -3.82 21.48
N THR A 448 3.73 -3.14 20.69
CA THR A 448 4.19 -1.76 20.97
C THR A 448 3.30 -0.69 20.35
N LEU A 449 2.39 -1.08 19.45
CA LEU A 449 1.50 -0.18 18.74
C LEU A 449 0.32 0.25 19.61
N GLY A 450 -0.16 1.48 19.39
CA GLY A 450 -1.17 2.12 20.24
C GLY A 450 -2.24 2.83 19.42
N ASN A 451 -2.64 4.01 19.88
CA ASN A 451 -3.62 4.84 19.17
C ASN A 451 -3.01 5.41 17.87
N CYS A 452 -3.53 4.99 16.72
CA CYS A 452 -3.31 5.68 15.45
C CYS A 452 -4.49 6.63 15.20
N VAL A 453 -4.20 7.91 14.96
CA VAL A 453 -5.23 8.93 14.71
C VAL A 453 -4.86 9.73 13.46
N THR A 454 -5.80 9.84 12.51
CA THR A 454 -5.65 10.62 11.29
C THR A 454 -6.82 11.59 11.15
N HIS A 455 -6.52 12.86 10.88
CA HIS A 455 -7.51 13.89 10.54
C HIS A 455 -7.18 14.42 9.15
N ALA A 456 -8.20 14.66 8.33
CA ALA A 456 -8.05 15.40 7.08
C ALA A 456 -9.17 16.44 6.97
N THR A 457 -8.80 17.67 6.62
CA THR A 457 -9.67 18.85 6.58
C THR A 457 -9.54 19.55 5.23
N GLU A 458 -10.65 20.00 4.68
CA GLU A 458 -10.68 20.87 3.51
C GLU A 458 -10.07 22.24 3.89
N THR A 459 -9.01 22.64 3.18
CA THR A 459 -8.37 23.95 3.31
C THR A 459 -8.68 24.85 2.11
N SER A 460 -9.06 24.26 0.97
CA SER A 460 -9.71 24.92 -0.16
C SER A 460 -10.47 23.85 -0.98
N PRO A 461 -11.35 24.22 -1.93
CA PRO A 461 -12.09 23.23 -2.71
C PRO A 461 -11.22 22.15 -3.38
N THR A 462 -9.98 22.48 -3.74
CA THR A 462 -9.02 21.54 -4.37
C THR A 462 -7.89 21.09 -3.45
N GLU A 463 -7.94 21.37 -2.13
CA GLU A 463 -6.89 21.03 -1.18
C GLU A 463 -7.45 20.46 0.12
N ILE A 464 -7.01 19.24 0.46
CA ILE A 464 -7.25 18.61 1.76
C ILE A 464 -5.93 18.59 2.53
N SER A 465 -5.83 19.28 3.65
CA SER A 465 -4.70 19.13 4.57
C SER A 465 -4.95 17.98 5.54
N PHE A 466 -3.96 17.14 5.81
CA PHE A 466 -4.07 16.01 6.73
C PHE A 466 -2.96 15.97 7.78
N THR A 467 -3.27 15.40 8.94
CA THR A 467 -2.29 15.08 9.99
C THR A 467 -2.52 13.65 10.49
N ARG A 468 -1.44 12.98 10.89
CA ARG A 468 -1.51 11.68 11.57
C ARG A 468 -0.55 11.63 12.76
N LYS A 469 -1.00 11.05 13.88
CA LYS A 469 -0.14 10.62 14.99
C LYS A 469 -0.30 9.11 15.15
N ALA A 470 0.80 8.36 15.08
CA ALA A 470 0.78 6.91 15.19
C ALA A 470 2.12 6.33 15.71
N PRO A 471 2.13 5.40 16.68
CA PRO A 471 3.36 4.79 17.21
C PRO A 471 4.22 4.08 16.16
N GLY A 472 3.61 3.30 15.25
CA GLY A 472 4.28 2.63 14.11
C GLY A 472 4.05 3.31 12.76
N GLY A 473 3.50 4.53 12.76
CA GLY A 473 3.24 5.34 11.57
C GLY A 473 2.06 4.90 10.67
N LEU A 474 1.79 3.59 10.61
CA LEU A 474 0.74 2.98 9.81
C LEU A 474 -0.37 2.39 10.69
N THR A 475 -1.58 2.32 10.12
CA THR A 475 -2.73 1.58 10.66
C THR A 475 -2.58 0.08 10.45
N ALA A 476 -3.38 -0.73 11.15
CA ALA A 476 -3.36 -2.18 11.04
C ALA A 476 -3.66 -2.69 9.62
N ILE A 477 -4.51 -1.97 8.87
CA ILE A 477 -4.82 -2.31 7.48
C ILE A 477 -3.67 -1.96 6.52
N GLU A 478 -3.01 -0.83 6.74
CA GLU A 478 -1.82 -0.44 5.97
C GLU A 478 -0.64 -1.38 6.27
N LEU A 479 -0.43 -1.76 7.54
CA LEU A 479 0.59 -2.73 7.96
C LEU A 479 0.35 -4.13 7.37
N LEU A 480 -0.90 -4.61 7.41
CA LEU A 480 -1.25 -5.90 6.82
C LEU A 480 -1.10 -5.89 5.29
N ALA A 481 -1.49 -4.81 4.62
CA ALA A 481 -1.29 -4.65 3.18
C ALA A 481 0.21 -4.61 2.83
N LEU A 482 1.01 -3.87 3.59
CA LEU A 482 2.46 -3.76 3.43
C LEU A 482 3.16 -5.13 3.60
N ALA A 483 2.79 -5.90 4.62
CA ALA A 483 3.34 -7.24 4.84
C ALA A 483 2.98 -8.22 3.70
N ASN A 484 1.74 -8.20 3.22
CA ASN A 484 1.34 -8.99 2.05
C ASN A 484 2.07 -8.55 0.77
N TRP A 485 2.35 -7.25 0.61
CA TRP A 485 3.13 -6.74 -0.52
C TRP A 485 4.58 -7.22 -0.47
N PHE A 486 5.25 -7.14 0.68
CA PHE A 486 6.62 -7.66 0.84
C PHE A 486 6.73 -9.17 0.56
N GLU A 487 5.70 -9.95 0.88
CA GLU A 487 5.65 -11.39 0.60
C GLU A 487 4.99 -11.77 -0.72
N SER A 488 4.59 -10.79 -1.54
CA SER A 488 4.01 -11.03 -2.85
C SER A 488 5.04 -11.72 -3.79
N PRO A 489 4.67 -12.81 -4.49
CA PRO A 489 5.53 -13.42 -5.51
C PRO A 489 5.93 -12.48 -6.64
N ASN A 490 5.15 -11.41 -6.86
CA ASN A 490 5.38 -10.38 -7.87
C ASN A 490 6.05 -9.11 -7.33
N PHE A 491 6.47 -9.09 -6.05
CA PHE A 491 7.15 -7.93 -5.46
C PHE A 491 8.37 -7.48 -6.30
N PRO A 492 8.58 -6.17 -6.51
CA PRO A 492 7.86 -5.01 -5.96
C PRO A 492 6.80 -4.46 -6.92
N ALA A 493 6.08 -5.30 -7.67
CA ALA A 493 4.96 -4.82 -8.47
C ALA A 493 3.90 -4.13 -7.58
N PHE A 494 3.45 -2.95 -8.01
CA PHE A 494 2.33 -2.24 -7.41
C PHE A 494 1.07 -2.59 -8.21
N ASP A 495 0.33 -3.60 -7.78
CA ASP A 495 -1.00 -3.91 -8.30
C ASP A 495 -1.99 -4.17 -7.15
N LEU A 496 -3.30 -3.98 -7.41
CA LEU A 496 -4.37 -4.17 -6.43
C LEU A 496 -4.87 -5.63 -6.40
N ARG A 497 -4.04 -6.60 -6.79
CA ARG A 497 -4.46 -8.00 -6.89
C ARG A 497 -4.50 -8.64 -5.52
N LEU A 498 -5.51 -9.48 -5.31
CA LEU A 498 -5.52 -10.42 -4.20
C LEU A 498 -4.31 -11.38 -4.32
N PRO A 499 -3.77 -11.88 -3.20
CA PRO A 499 -2.69 -12.88 -3.19
C PRO A 499 -2.97 -14.06 -4.12
N GLU A 500 -1.93 -14.75 -4.62
CA GLU A 500 -2.11 -15.83 -5.60
C GLU A 500 -3.11 -16.91 -5.13
N ARG A 501 -3.90 -17.44 -6.07
CA ARG A 501 -4.70 -18.65 -5.81
C ARG A 501 -3.76 -19.85 -5.62
N PRO A 502 -4.01 -20.77 -4.67
CA PRO A 502 -3.22 -21.99 -4.54
C PRO A 502 -3.17 -22.76 -5.86
N LYS A 503 -1.95 -23.06 -6.34
CA LYS A 503 -1.77 -23.90 -7.51
C LYS A 503 -2.35 -25.27 -7.20
N LEU A 504 -3.47 -25.61 -7.85
CA LEU A 504 -4.07 -26.94 -7.79
C LEU A 504 -3.02 -27.96 -8.22
N LYS A 505 -2.47 -28.71 -7.25
CA LYS A 505 -1.66 -29.89 -7.56
C LYS A 505 -2.59 -30.86 -8.27
N MET A 506 -2.45 -30.97 -9.60
CA MET A 506 -3.09 -32.04 -10.35
C MET A 506 -2.70 -33.35 -9.68
N ARG A 507 -3.67 -34.01 -9.03
CA ARG A 507 -3.46 -35.37 -8.56
C ARG A 507 -3.07 -36.18 -9.80
N PRO A 508 -1.95 -36.92 -9.80
CA PRO A 508 -1.67 -37.86 -10.87
C PRO A 508 -2.92 -38.72 -11.05
N HIS A 509 -3.42 -38.84 -12.28
CA HIS A 509 -4.46 -39.82 -12.54
C HIS A 509 -3.95 -41.16 -12.02
N PRO A 510 -4.73 -41.89 -11.19
CA PRO A 510 -4.32 -43.22 -10.77
C PRO A 510 -4.11 -44.03 -12.05
N LYS A 511 -2.87 -44.47 -12.28
CA LYS A 511 -2.61 -45.44 -13.35
C LYS A 511 -3.54 -46.60 -13.09
N ILE A 512 -4.41 -46.91 -14.06
CA ILE A 512 -5.25 -48.09 -14.01
C ILE A 512 -4.30 -49.28 -13.93
N LEU A 513 -4.18 -49.86 -12.74
CA LEU A 513 -3.49 -51.12 -12.54
C LEU A 513 -4.29 -52.17 -13.30
N SER A 514 -3.75 -52.58 -14.45
CA SER A 514 -4.24 -53.73 -15.21
C SER A 514 -4.42 -54.91 -14.26
N ALA A 515 -5.63 -55.48 -14.24
CA ALA A 515 -6.02 -56.48 -13.26
C ALA A 515 -5.04 -57.68 -13.25
N PRO A 516 -4.70 -58.24 -12.07
CA PRO A 516 -3.92 -59.47 -12.01
C PRO A 516 -4.65 -60.62 -12.70
N MET A 517 -3.93 -61.43 -13.48
CA MET A 517 -4.47 -62.66 -14.04
C MET A 517 -4.92 -63.60 -12.90
N SER A 518 -6.11 -64.18 -13.05
CA SER A 518 -6.69 -65.11 -12.09
C SER A 518 -5.83 -66.36 -11.89
N SER A 519 -5.40 -66.63 -10.66
CA SER A 519 -4.87 -67.95 -10.27
C SER A 519 -6.01 -68.96 -10.05
N PRO A 520 -5.77 -70.28 -10.17
CA PRO A 520 -6.85 -71.28 -10.18
C PRO A 520 -7.52 -71.47 -8.81
N ALA A 521 -8.79 -71.91 -8.84
CA ALA A 521 -9.60 -72.13 -7.64
C ALA A 521 -9.13 -73.37 -6.83
N PRO A 522 -9.30 -73.37 -5.48
CA PRO A 522 -9.00 -74.54 -4.65
C PRO A 522 -10.05 -75.64 -4.80
N ALA A 523 -9.61 -76.90 -4.73
CA ALA A 523 -10.47 -78.08 -4.85
C ALA A 523 -11.35 -78.30 -3.61
N ILE A 524 -12.61 -78.68 -3.84
CA ILE A 524 -13.59 -79.00 -2.79
C ILE A 524 -13.48 -80.50 -2.44
N PRO A 525 -13.41 -80.90 -1.15
CA PRO A 525 -13.44 -82.31 -0.77
C PRO A 525 -14.83 -82.95 -0.99
N VAL A 526 -14.85 -84.14 -1.58
CA VAL A 526 -16.07 -84.94 -1.79
C VAL A 526 -16.48 -85.65 -0.49
N PRO A 527 -17.75 -85.61 -0.06
CA PRO A 527 -18.21 -86.37 1.10
C PRO A 527 -18.43 -87.85 0.75
N VAL A 528 -17.93 -88.74 1.61
CA VAL A 528 -18.18 -90.19 1.51
C VAL A 528 -19.55 -90.52 2.09
N GLN A 529 -20.37 -91.29 1.36
CA GLN A 529 -21.59 -91.92 1.89
C GLN A 529 -21.50 -93.44 1.77
N LYS A 530 -21.51 -94.10 2.94
CA LYS A 530 -21.54 -95.55 3.21
C LYS A 530 -20.30 -96.35 2.80
#